data_AF-A0A6A3JH62-F1
#
_entry.id   AF-A0A6A3JH62-F1
#
_cell.length_a   1.000
_cell.length_b   1.000
_cell.length_c   1.000
_cell.angle_alpha   90.00
_cell.angle_beta   90.00
_cell.angle_gamma   90.00
#
_symmetry.space_group_name_H-M   'P 1'
#
loop_
_entity.id
_entity.type
_entity.pdbx_description
1 polymer ?
#
loop_
_entity_poly.entity_id
_entity_poly.type
_entity_poly.pdbx_seq_one_letter_code
_entity_poly.pdbx_strand_id
1 'polypeptide(L)'
;MVDAAEELGLSERVAGAVDGGVELDMWAAVYAQVLEGDNPVADFTGSTALRPYMEALGEPSTEATQFEQKYREMIATAYPKQSDGNTIFNLKRFFVVTTKPL
;
A
#
# COMPACT_ATOMS: atom_id res chain seq x y z
N MET A 1 -20.89 1.10 17.79
CA MET A 1 -20.37 2.22 16.99
C MET A 1 -19.62 1.55 15.85
N VAL A 2 -20.27 1.39 14.70
CA VAL A 2 -19.64 0.80 13.51
C VAL A 2 -18.58 1.79 13.03
N ASP A 3 -17.40 1.29 12.68
CA ASP A 3 -16.29 2.12 12.24
C ASP A 3 -16.63 2.71 10.86
N ALA A 4 -16.43 4.02 10.64
CA ALA A 4 -16.67 4.66 9.35
C ALA A 4 -15.87 4.00 8.21
N ALA A 5 -14.76 3.32 8.52
CA ALA A 5 -14.01 2.51 7.57
C ALA A 5 -14.76 1.24 7.12
N GLU A 6 -15.57 0.61 7.97
CA GLU A 6 -16.42 -0.53 7.59
C GLU A 6 -17.58 -0.07 6.68
N GLU A 7 -18.20 1.07 6.98
CA GLU A 7 -19.30 1.61 6.15
C GLU A 7 -18.85 1.98 4.73
N LEU A 8 -17.60 2.43 4.57
CA LEU A 8 -17.00 2.74 3.28
C LEU A 8 -16.41 1.49 2.58
N GLY A 9 -16.52 0.30 3.18
CA GLY A 9 -15.89 -0.93 2.66
C GLY A 9 -14.36 -0.88 2.64
N LEU A 10 -13.76 0.04 3.40
CA LEU A 10 -12.33 0.21 3.53
C LEU A 10 -11.74 -0.68 4.62
N SER A 11 -12.58 -1.43 5.33
CA SER A 11 -12.18 -2.40 6.34
C SER A 11 -13.05 -3.66 6.32
N GLU A 12 -12.40 -4.81 6.40
CA GLU A 12 -13.03 -6.11 6.66
C GLU A 12 -12.43 -6.66 7.96
N ARG A 13 -13.28 -7.14 8.88
CA ARG A 13 -12.85 -7.60 10.20
C ARG A 13 -13.32 -9.02 10.48
N VAL A 14 -12.45 -9.81 11.11
CA VAL A 14 -12.72 -11.16 11.61
C VAL A 14 -12.23 -11.23 13.04
N ALA A 15 -13.12 -11.58 13.97
CA ALA A 15 -12.79 -11.77 15.38
C ALA A 15 -13.30 -13.14 15.87
N GLY A 16 -12.52 -13.82 16.70
CA GLY A 16 -12.91 -15.07 17.33
C GLY A 16 -11.83 -15.75 18.16
N ALA A 17 -12.23 -16.74 18.93
CA ALA A 17 -11.32 -17.56 19.72
C ALA A 17 -10.55 -18.56 18.85
N VAL A 18 -9.27 -18.75 19.17
CA VAL A 18 -8.40 -19.79 18.61
C VAL A 18 -7.83 -20.66 19.74
N ASP A 19 -6.92 -21.59 19.40
CA ASP A 19 -6.41 -22.62 20.32
C ASP A 19 -5.94 -22.07 21.68
N GLY A 20 -6.16 -22.84 22.74
CA GLY A 20 -5.78 -22.48 24.10
C GLY A 20 -6.51 -21.26 24.71
N GLY A 21 -7.65 -20.86 24.14
CA GLY A 21 -8.42 -19.70 24.63
C GLY A 21 -7.82 -18.35 24.26
N VAL A 22 -6.92 -18.32 23.27
CA VAL A 22 -6.39 -17.08 22.70
C VAL A 22 -7.48 -16.41 21.87
N GLU A 23 -7.74 -15.14 22.12
CA GLU A 23 -8.65 -14.34 21.29
C GLU A 23 -7.87 -13.72 20.13
N LEU A 24 -8.42 -13.80 18.93
CA LEU A 24 -7.85 -13.28 17.69
C LEU A 24 -8.77 -12.22 17.10
N ASP A 25 -8.18 -11.10 16.69
CA ASP A 25 -8.86 -10.00 16.01
C ASP A 25 -8.01 -9.55 14.83
N MET A 26 -8.56 -9.67 13.63
CA MET A 26 -7.88 -9.43 12.36
C MET A 26 -8.69 -8.46 11.53
N TRP A 27 -8.02 -7.51 10.88
CA TRP A 27 -8.69 -6.65 9.92
C TRP A 27 -7.77 -6.19 8.79
N ALA A 28 -8.34 -5.90 7.64
CA ALA A 28 -7.68 -5.13 6.59
C ALA A 28 -8.14 -3.68 6.66
N ALA A 29 -7.28 -2.72 6.35
CA ALA A 29 -7.64 -1.32 6.18
C ALA A 29 -7.06 -0.76 4.89
N VAL A 30 -7.79 0.11 4.20
CA VAL A 30 -7.31 0.85 3.03
C VAL A 30 -7.14 2.32 3.39
N TYR A 31 -5.90 2.79 3.41
CA TYR A 31 -5.58 4.21 3.63
C TYR A 31 -5.40 4.92 2.28
N ALA A 32 -6.32 5.84 1.96
CA ALA A 32 -6.19 6.70 0.79
C ALA A 32 -5.15 7.80 1.05
N GLN A 33 -4.00 7.72 0.38
CA GLN A 33 -2.99 8.78 0.37
C GLN A 33 -3.31 9.75 -0.79
N VAL A 34 -3.54 11.02 -0.47
CA VAL A 34 -3.65 12.09 -1.46
C VAL A 34 -2.24 12.60 -1.75
N LEU A 35 -1.75 12.39 -2.96
CA LEU A 35 -0.37 12.71 -3.32
C LEU A 35 -0.29 13.73 -4.46
N GLU A 36 0.71 14.59 -4.37
CA GLU A 36 1.01 15.68 -5.31
C GLU A 36 2.35 15.44 -6.00
N GLY A 37 2.49 15.93 -7.24
CA GLY A 37 3.70 15.79 -8.06
C GLY A 37 3.41 15.19 -9.43
N ASP A 38 4.46 14.88 -10.20
CA ASP A 38 4.31 14.39 -11.58
C ASP A 38 4.09 12.88 -11.65
N ASN A 39 4.84 12.11 -10.87
CA ASN A 39 4.63 10.66 -10.72
C ASN A 39 4.63 10.27 -9.23
N PRO A 40 3.68 10.81 -8.47
CA PRO A 40 3.78 10.85 -7.01
C PRO A 40 3.74 9.47 -6.36
N VAL A 41 3.06 8.50 -6.99
CA VAL A 41 3.03 7.11 -6.49
C VAL A 41 4.37 6.41 -6.69
N ALA A 42 5.03 6.62 -7.84
CA ALA A 42 6.35 6.04 -8.08
C ALA A 42 7.40 6.63 -7.12
N ASP A 43 7.30 7.93 -6.85
CA ASP A 43 8.19 8.61 -5.89
C ASP A 43 7.94 8.14 -4.45
N PHE A 44 6.68 8.07 -4.04
CA PHE A 44 6.30 7.60 -2.70
C PHE A 44 6.76 6.16 -2.43
N THR A 45 6.62 5.28 -3.43
CA THR A 45 6.97 3.86 -3.32
C THR A 45 8.41 3.55 -3.70
N GLY A 46 9.18 4.52 -4.20
CA GLY A 46 10.49 4.27 -4.78
C GLY A 46 11.46 3.57 -3.84
N SER A 47 11.50 3.97 -2.57
CA SER A 47 12.39 3.38 -1.56
C SER A 47 11.99 1.98 -1.11
N THR A 48 10.69 1.63 -1.19
CA THR A 48 10.14 0.39 -0.61
C THR A 48 9.76 -0.66 -1.66
N ALA A 49 9.49 -0.23 -2.89
CA ALA A 49 9.10 -1.10 -4.00
C ALA A 49 10.16 -1.15 -5.10
N LEU A 50 10.66 0.00 -5.56
CA LEU A 50 11.53 0.07 -6.74
C LEU A 50 13.00 -0.25 -6.43
N ARG A 51 13.53 0.28 -5.32
CA ARG A 51 14.96 0.19 -4.96
C ARG A 51 15.56 -1.23 -5.06
N PRO A 52 14.95 -2.31 -4.56
CA PRO A 52 15.55 -3.65 -4.66
C PRO A 52 15.80 -4.12 -6.09
N TYR A 53 14.97 -3.69 -7.05
CA TYR A 53 15.14 -4.02 -8.47
C TYR A 53 16.28 -3.21 -9.09
N MET A 54 16.41 -1.94 -8.70
CA MET A 54 17.48 -1.08 -9.18
C MET A 54 18.85 -1.54 -8.66
N GLU A 55 18.92 -1.97 -7.40
CA GLU A 55 20.11 -2.58 -6.82
C GLU A 55 20.48 -3.88 -7.56
N ALA A 56 19.50 -4.72 -7.89
CA ALA A 56 19.72 -5.96 -8.64
C ALA A 56 20.20 -5.72 -10.09
N LEU A 57 19.79 -4.61 -10.71
CA LEU A 57 20.23 -4.17 -12.04
C LEU A 57 21.56 -3.40 -12.02
N GLY A 58 22.14 -3.18 -10.83
CA GLY A 58 23.41 -2.48 -10.67
C GLY A 58 23.33 -1.00 -11.01
N GLU A 59 22.37 -0.26 -10.44
CA GLU A 59 22.30 1.18 -10.65
C GLU A 59 23.61 1.89 -10.20
N PRO A 60 24.14 2.85 -10.99
CA PRO A 60 23.60 3.31 -12.28
C PRO A 60 24.01 2.39 -13.46
N SER A 61 23.03 1.97 -14.26
CA SER A 61 23.22 1.23 -15.53
C SER A 61 22.18 1.66 -16.57
N THR A 62 22.42 1.35 -17.85
CA THR A 62 21.47 1.67 -18.94
C THR A 62 20.18 0.87 -18.76
N GLU A 63 20.31 -0.39 -18.37
CA GLU A 63 19.22 -1.32 -18.09
C GLU A 63 18.38 -0.84 -16.90
N ALA A 64 19.02 -0.39 -15.80
CA ALA A 64 18.32 0.19 -14.66
C ALA A 64 17.52 1.44 -15.05
N THR A 65 18.11 2.33 -15.85
CA THR A 65 17.43 3.56 -16.32
C THR A 65 16.20 3.24 -17.17
N GLN A 66 16.32 2.29 -18.11
CA GLN A 66 15.20 1.86 -18.95
C GLN A 66 14.10 1.19 -18.11
N PHE A 67 14.49 0.39 -17.12
CA PHE A 67 13.56 -0.25 -16.20
C PHE A 67 12.78 0.78 -15.36
N GLU A 68 13.47 1.75 -14.74
CA GLU A 68 12.81 2.80 -13.96
C GLU A 68 11.85 3.61 -14.83
N GLN A 69 12.26 4.00 -16.04
CA GLN A 69 11.38 4.72 -16.96
C GLN A 69 10.11 3.91 -17.23
N LYS A 70 10.24 2.63 -17.56
CA LYS A 70 9.09 1.78 -17.86
C LYS A 70 8.18 1.59 -16.65
N TYR A 71 8.77 1.37 -15.47
CA TYR A 71 8.06 1.31 -14.20
C TYR A 71 7.24 2.58 -13.96
N ARG A 72 7.86 3.75 -14.12
CA ARG A 72 7.21 5.05 -13.92
C ARG A 72 6.05 5.27 -14.90
N GLU A 73 6.21 4.95 -16.18
CA GLU A 73 5.12 5.01 -17.18
C GLU A 73 3.91 4.15 -16.78
N MET A 74 4.18 2.93 -16.30
CA MET A 74 3.13 2.00 -15.86
C MET A 74 2.42 2.51 -14.61
N ILE A 75 3.16 3.06 -13.64
CA ILE A 75 2.57 3.64 -12.41
C ILE A 75 1.70 4.85 -12.73
N ALA A 76 2.16 5.77 -13.60
CA ALA A 76 1.37 6.93 -14.01
C ALA A 76 0.05 6.54 -14.70
N THR A 77 0.08 5.44 -15.47
CA THR A 77 -1.13 4.88 -16.11
C THR A 77 -2.08 4.25 -15.09
N ALA A 78 -1.55 3.54 -14.10
CA ALA A 78 -2.33 2.85 -13.07
C ALA A 78 -2.95 3.82 -12.04
N TYR A 79 -2.30 4.96 -11.80
CA TYR A 79 -2.72 5.98 -10.83
C TYR A 79 -2.81 7.35 -11.51
N PRO A 80 -3.86 7.58 -12.33
CA PRO A 80 -4.04 8.85 -13.02
C PRO A 80 -4.36 9.99 -12.03
N LYS A 81 -3.92 11.21 -12.37
CA LYS A 81 -4.35 12.42 -11.65
C LYS A 81 -5.86 12.61 -11.77
N GLN A 82 -6.48 13.01 -10.68
CA GLN A 82 -7.89 13.37 -10.59
C GLN A 82 -8.11 14.80 -11.08
N SER A 83 -9.38 15.22 -11.17
CA SER A 83 -9.77 16.54 -11.67
C SER A 83 -9.25 17.71 -10.83
N ASP A 84 -8.89 17.45 -9.57
CA ASP A 84 -8.29 18.42 -8.65
C ASP A 84 -6.75 18.48 -8.77
N GLY A 85 -6.15 17.67 -9.65
CA GLY A 85 -4.70 17.57 -9.85
C GLY A 85 -3.99 16.57 -8.94
N ASN A 86 -4.67 15.99 -7.97
CA ASN A 86 -4.09 15.03 -7.02
C ASN A 86 -4.11 13.60 -7.56
N THR A 87 -3.26 12.74 -7.02
CA THR A 87 -3.29 11.29 -7.27
C THR A 87 -3.63 10.55 -5.99
N ILE A 88 -4.59 9.62 -6.04
CA ILE A 88 -4.97 8.80 -4.88
C ILE A 88 -4.23 7.46 -4.92
N PHE A 89 -3.44 7.19 -3.89
CA PHE A 89 -2.80 5.89 -3.67
C PHE A 89 -3.45 5.16 -2.48
N ASN A 90 -4.15 4.07 -2.79
CA ASN A 90 -4.82 3.25 -1.79
C ASN A 90 -3.84 2.23 -1.16
N LEU A 91 -3.24 2.60 -0.03
CA LEU A 91 -2.32 1.76 0.72
C LEU A 91 -3.08 0.76 1.59
N LYS A 92 -3.06 -0.52 1.19
CA LYS A 92 -3.68 -1.61 1.94
C LYS A 92 -2.78 -2.05 3.09
N ARG A 93 -3.35 -2.23 4.28
CA ARG A 93 -2.69 -2.75 5.47
C ARG A 93 -3.52 -3.85 6.08
N PHE A 94 -2.84 -4.88 6.57
CA PHE A 94 -3.45 -5.98 7.27
C PHE A 94 -2.93 -5.98 8.71
N PHE A 95 -3.85 -6.11 9.67
CA PHE A 95 -3.58 -6.04 11.09
C PHE A 95 -4.08 -7.31 11.77
N VAL A 96 -3.34 -7.71 12.80
CA VAL A 96 -3.66 -8.86 13.63
C VAL A 96 -3.35 -8.50 15.07
N VAL A 97 -4.29 -8.73 15.97
CA VAL A 97 -4.15 -8.60 17.42
C VAL A 97 -4.51 -9.93 18.04
N THR A 98 -3.68 -10.40 18.97
CA THR A 98 -3.94 -11.62 19.76
C THR A 98 -3.91 -11.30 21.25
N THR A 99 -4.89 -11.81 21.99
CA THR A 99 -4.94 -11.73 23.45
C THR A 99 -4.82 -13.14 24.02
N LYS A 100 -3.75 -13.39 24.76
CA LYS A 100 -3.55 -14.68 25.45
C LYS A 100 -4.04 -14.55 26.90
N PRO A 101 -4.87 -15.49 27.41
CA PRO A 101 -5.21 -15.54 28.83
C PRO A 101 -3.95 -15.80 29.67
N LEU A 102 -3.86 -15.12 30.82
CA LEU A 102 -2.75 -15.25 31.77
C LEU A 102 -2.65 -16.65 32.36
#